data_AF-A0A948FG71-F1
#
_entry.id   AF-A0A948FG71-F1
#
_cell.length_a   1.000
_cell.length_b   1.000
_cell.length_c   1.000
_cell.angle_alpha   90.00
_cell.angle_beta   90.00
_cell.angle_gamma   90.00
#
_symmetry.space_group_name_H-M   'P 1'
#
loop_
_entity.id
_entity.type
_entity.pdbx_description
1 polymer ?
#
loop_
_entity_poly.entity_id
_entity_poly.type
_entity_poly.pdbx_seq_one_letter_code
_entity_poly.pdbx_strand_id
1 'polypeptide(L)'
;MSNENFEVKAYPEMWAGLDMDVPRFDKARQMLGEVYGKMYLTQANRPEKMAYFDTMVSEIFGGRIQEMLEVKKTGKPVVGTFCVYIPEEIVVAAGGVCVGLCGGSAGSIPDAEKILPRNICPMVKSAYGFKAGRICPYFQSVDFVYGETTCDAKKKTWEILDRLVPTYVMEIPQMKKARDRALWIEEVKDFKVKVEEVCKTEISAEDLAGAIKVINNKRKALQRLTALRSASPAPISGKDGLLIEQIAFYDEPVRFAEKVNALCDELEQRVVAGVGVIGTEAPRIMVSGTPMALPNWKVHNLLETAGAVVVNEESCIGTRYFKDLIDEEQTEIDRQLEVLTDRYMQIDCSCFTPNDERVDQVLKEYRSSKAQGILHYSLQFCHTYNIEEIKIREMCEKEGIPYLSIETDYSPEDVGQLQTRIEAFLEQIRG
;
A
#
# COMPACT_ATOMS: atom_id res chain seq x y z
N MET A 1 14.90 -16.72 -19.08
CA MET A 1 16.20 -16.29 -18.53
C MET A 1 16.45 -17.13 -17.29
N SER A 2 17.64 -17.68 -17.10
CA SER A 2 17.95 -18.48 -15.90
C SER A 2 17.77 -17.63 -14.64
N ASN A 3 17.08 -18.18 -13.64
CA ASN A 3 16.66 -17.52 -12.38
C ASN A 3 17.80 -17.18 -11.41
N GLU A 4 19.04 -17.06 -11.87
CA GLU A 4 20.20 -17.03 -10.98
C GLU A 4 20.74 -15.64 -10.64
N ASN A 5 20.31 -14.53 -11.26
CA ASN A 5 20.88 -13.20 -10.96
C ASN A 5 19.88 -12.04 -11.10
N PHE A 6 18.73 -12.06 -10.41
CA PHE A 6 17.98 -10.82 -10.25
C PHE A 6 18.68 -9.93 -9.23
N GLU A 7 19.09 -8.74 -9.68
CA GLU A 7 19.77 -7.76 -8.84
C GLU A 7 18.93 -6.49 -8.72
N VAL A 8 18.67 -6.06 -7.49
CA VAL A 8 18.23 -4.68 -7.23
C VAL A 8 19.46 -3.79 -7.35
N LYS A 9 19.58 -2.94 -8.36
CA LYS A 9 20.83 -2.25 -8.71
C LYS A 9 21.38 -1.33 -7.61
N ALA A 10 22.70 -1.16 -7.61
CA ALA A 10 23.40 -0.35 -6.63
C ALA A 10 23.74 1.07 -7.11
N TYR A 11 23.57 2.06 -6.23
CA TYR A 11 23.88 3.48 -6.48
C TYR A 11 24.62 4.09 -5.27
N PRO A 12 25.78 3.54 -4.87
CA PRO A 12 26.44 3.89 -3.62
C PRO A 12 26.82 5.36 -3.50
N GLU A 13 27.21 6.02 -4.60
CA GLU A 13 27.54 7.45 -4.61
C GLU A 13 26.33 8.33 -4.34
N MET A 14 25.19 8.02 -4.97
CA MET A 14 23.92 8.74 -4.73
C MET A 14 23.48 8.56 -3.28
N TRP A 15 23.50 7.34 -2.77
CA TRP A 15 23.10 7.06 -1.39
C TRP A 15 24.02 7.71 -0.36
N ALA A 16 25.33 7.75 -0.61
CA ALA A 16 26.27 8.48 0.23
C ALA A 16 25.95 9.99 0.25
N GLY A 17 25.57 10.55 -0.90
CA GLY A 17 25.08 11.93 -1.00
C GLY A 17 23.79 12.22 -0.23
N LEU A 18 23.04 11.18 0.15
CA LEU A 18 21.82 11.25 0.97
C LEU A 18 22.07 10.98 2.47
N ASP A 19 23.32 11.00 2.93
CA ASP A 19 23.72 10.65 4.31
C ASP A 19 23.25 9.24 4.73
N MET A 20 23.28 8.27 3.82
CA MET A 20 22.91 6.90 4.14
C MET A 20 24.04 6.08 4.74
N ASP A 21 23.69 5.10 5.59
CA ASP A 21 24.57 3.98 5.92
C ASP A 21 24.62 3.00 4.75
N VAL A 22 25.44 3.34 3.74
CA VAL A 22 25.56 2.59 2.49
C VAL A 22 25.97 1.13 2.71
N PRO A 23 27.01 0.79 3.51
CA PRO A 23 27.42 -0.61 3.70
C PRO A 23 26.32 -1.47 4.32
N ARG A 24 25.53 -0.92 5.26
CA ARG A 24 24.42 -1.65 5.86
C ARG A 24 23.25 -1.79 4.89
N PHE A 25 22.91 -0.70 4.20
CA PHE A 25 21.82 -0.69 3.23
C PHE A 25 22.09 -1.64 2.05
N ASP A 26 23.32 -1.74 1.57
CA ASP A 26 23.68 -2.59 0.42
C ASP A 26 23.38 -4.07 0.69
N LYS A 27 23.62 -4.54 1.93
CA LYS A 27 23.23 -5.91 2.34
C LYS A 27 21.73 -6.13 2.31
N ALA A 28 20.95 -5.14 2.77
CA ALA A 28 19.49 -5.22 2.76
C ALA A 28 18.93 -5.23 1.32
N ARG A 29 19.52 -4.45 0.42
CA ARG A 29 19.21 -4.45 -1.01
C ARG A 29 19.46 -5.82 -1.65
N GLN A 30 20.63 -6.42 -1.41
CA GLN A 30 20.96 -7.73 -1.98
C GLN A 30 19.97 -8.80 -1.52
N MET A 31 19.64 -8.81 -0.22
CA MET A 31 18.63 -9.70 0.35
C MET A 31 17.25 -9.51 -0.29
N LEU A 32 16.83 -8.27 -0.57
CA LEU A 32 15.59 -7.99 -1.30
C LEU A 32 15.61 -8.63 -2.70
N GLY A 33 16.73 -8.52 -3.43
CA GLY A 33 16.91 -9.14 -4.74
C GLY A 33 16.80 -10.67 -4.70
N GLU A 34 17.45 -11.31 -3.71
CA GLU A 34 17.36 -12.76 -3.51
C GLU A 34 15.94 -13.23 -3.20
N VAL A 35 15.25 -12.53 -2.29
CA VAL A 35 13.86 -12.85 -1.92
C VAL A 35 12.94 -12.65 -3.11
N TYR A 36 13.11 -11.56 -3.87
CA TYR A 36 12.32 -11.29 -5.07
C TYR A 36 12.52 -12.36 -6.14
N GLY A 37 13.78 -12.73 -6.42
CA GLY A 37 14.10 -13.80 -7.36
C GLY A 37 13.43 -15.12 -6.99
N LYS A 38 13.49 -15.50 -5.70
CA LYS A 38 12.87 -16.73 -5.19
C LYS A 38 11.34 -16.70 -5.19
N MET A 39 10.73 -15.58 -4.82
CA MET A 39 9.27 -15.49 -4.68
C MET A 39 8.56 -15.15 -5.99
N TYR A 40 9.12 -14.28 -6.82
CA TYR A 40 8.42 -13.78 -8.00
C TYR A 40 8.88 -14.44 -9.28
N LEU A 41 10.20 -14.52 -9.54
CA LEU A 41 10.72 -14.97 -10.83
C LEU A 41 10.65 -16.50 -11.02
N THR A 42 10.36 -17.25 -9.96
CA THR A 42 10.08 -18.69 -10.02
C THR A 42 8.62 -19.02 -10.34
N GLN A 43 7.71 -18.03 -10.31
CA GLN A 43 6.30 -18.27 -10.64
C GLN A 43 6.16 -18.65 -12.12
N ALA A 44 5.36 -19.68 -12.40
CA ALA A 44 5.00 -20.04 -13.76
C ALA A 44 3.93 -19.08 -14.32
N ASN A 45 3.89 -18.93 -15.64
CA ASN A 45 2.82 -18.23 -16.38
C ASN A 45 2.55 -16.77 -15.95
N ARG A 46 3.56 -16.04 -15.44
CA ARG A 46 3.40 -14.60 -15.17
C ARG A 46 3.05 -13.81 -16.45
N PRO A 47 2.27 -12.72 -16.36
CA PRO A 47 2.09 -11.78 -17.46
C PRO A 47 3.40 -11.22 -18.01
N GLU A 48 3.52 -11.12 -19.33
CA GLU A 48 4.72 -10.56 -19.96
C GLU A 48 4.93 -9.09 -19.55
N LYS A 49 3.84 -8.35 -19.39
CA LYS A 49 3.86 -6.95 -18.91
C LYS A 49 4.33 -6.81 -17.46
N MET A 50 4.49 -7.90 -16.70
CA MET A 50 5.16 -7.86 -15.40
C MET A 50 6.63 -7.42 -15.49
N ALA A 51 7.26 -7.51 -16.66
CA ALA A 51 8.63 -7.06 -16.87
C ALA A 51 8.87 -5.60 -16.47
N TYR A 52 7.86 -4.72 -16.61
CA TYR A 52 7.95 -3.34 -16.12
C TYR A 52 8.08 -3.28 -14.59
N PHE A 53 7.22 -3.99 -13.88
CA PHE A 53 7.21 -4.02 -12.42
C PHE A 53 8.45 -4.72 -11.86
N ASP A 54 8.95 -5.76 -12.54
CA ASP A 54 10.25 -6.38 -12.23
C ASP A 54 11.40 -5.37 -12.36
N THR A 55 11.36 -4.54 -13.42
CA THR A 55 12.35 -3.48 -13.63
C THR A 55 12.23 -2.41 -12.54
N MET A 56 11.02 -2.00 -12.17
CA MET A 56 10.78 -1.07 -11.05
C MET A 56 11.36 -1.61 -9.74
N VAL A 57 11.22 -2.89 -9.44
CA VAL A 57 11.86 -3.51 -8.26
C VAL A 57 13.38 -3.48 -8.39
N SER A 58 13.92 -3.76 -9.57
CA SER A 58 15.38 -3.70 -9.79
C SER A 58 15.95 -2.28 -9.62
N GLU A 59 15.15 -1.26 -9.90
CA GLU A 59 15.50 0.16 -9.86
C GLU A 59 14.95 0.89 -8.63
N ILE A 60 14.33 0.16 -7.68
CA ILE A 60 13.51 0.75 -6.62
C ILE A 60 14.29 1.71 -5.72
N PHE A 61 15.61 1.58 -5.64
CA PHE A 61 16.48 2.45 -4.85
C PHE A 61 17.41 3.33 -5.69
N GLY A 62 17.17 3.36 -7.01
CA GLY A 62 17.99 4.03 -8.02
C GLY A 62 17.18 5.07 -8.78
N GLY A 63 16.70 4.69 -9.98
CA GLY A 63 16.03 5.62 -10.90
C GLY A 63 14.90 6.43 -10.26
N ARG A 64 14.03 5.81 -9.46
CA ARG A 64 12.92 6.55 -8.83
C ARG A 64 13.40 7.59 -7.79
N ILE A 65 14.49 7.31 -7.09
CA ILE A 65 15.11 8.26 -6.16
C ILE A 65 15.66 9.46 -6.92
N GLN A 66 16.32 9.22 -8.07
CA GLN A 66 16.82 10.30 -8.92
C GLN A 66 15.69 11.22 -9.38
N GLU A 67 14.56 10.65 -9.84
CA GLU A 67 13.38 11.44 -10.23
C GLU A 67 12.87 12.33 -9.09
N MET A 68 12.79 11.80 -7.86
CA MET A 68 12.38 12.59 -6.68
C MET A 68 13.35 13.73 -6.39
N LEU A 69 14.67 13.48 -6.49
CA LEU A 69 15.68 14.49 -6.27
C LEU A 69 15.65 15.58 -7.34
N GLU A 70 15.35 15.24 -8.60
CA GLU A 70 15.14 16.24 -9.65
C GLU A 70 13.90 17.11 -9.40
N VAL A 71 12.77 16.52 -8.99
CA VAL A 71 11.58 17.27 -8.58
C VAL A 71 11.92 18.24 -7.44
N LYS A 72 12.61 17.75 -6.40
CA LYS A 72 13.03 18.57 -5.26
C LYS A 72 13.94 19.73 -5.64
N LYS A 73 14.86 19.55 -6.60
CA LYS A 73 15.72 20.63 -7.12
C LYS A 73 14.95 21.76 -7.78
N THR A 74 13.76 21.47 -8.32
CA THR A 74 12.86 22.51 -8.90
C THR A 74 12.03 23.25 -7.84
N GLY A 75 12.24 22.96 -6.55
CA GLY A 75 11.49 23.56 -5.45
C GLY A 75 10.09 22.97 -5.25
N LYS A 76 9.78 21.85 -5.90
CA LYS A 76 8.51 21.15 -5.74
C LYS A 76 8.59 20.13 -4.59
N PRO A 77 7.50 19.90 -3.85
CA PRO A 77 7.55 19.15 -2.60
C PRO A 77 7.67 17.65 -2.85
N VAL A 78 8.55 16.99 -2.10
CA VAL A 78 8.62 15.53 -2.01
C VAL A 78 8.15 15.11 -0.62
N VAL A 79 6.96 14.51 -0.54
CA VAL A 79 6.28 14.20 0.72
C VAL A 79 6.29 12.70 0.99
N GLY A 80 6.83 12.31 2.13
CA GLY A 80 6.75 10.94 2.64
C GLY A 80 5.42 10.68 3.34
N THR A 81 4.75 9.57 3.07
CA THR A 81 3.37 9.31 3.48
C THR A 81 3.23 7.95 4.15
N PHE A 82 2.30 7.82 5.10
CA PHE A 82 2.07 6.57 5.83
C PHE A 82 0.61 6.12 5.84
N CYS A 83 -0.29 6.85 5.19
CA CYS A 83 -1.72 6.58 5.19
C CYS A 83 -2.38 7.06 3.90
N VAL A 84 -3.40 6.32 3.48
CA VAL A 84 -4.24 6.63 2.32
C VAL A 84 -5.22 7.80 2.56
N TYR A 85 -5.19 8.42 3.75
CA TYR A 85 -5.90 9.65 4.05
C TYR A 85 -5.19 10.91 3.55
N ILE A 86 -3.92 10.81 3.14
CA ILE A 86 -3.23 11.97 2.56
C ILE A 86 -3.93 12.42 1.28
N PRO A 87 -4.28 13.71 1.14
CA PRO A 87 -4.71 14.31 -0.12
C PRO A 87 -3.59 14.34 -1.18
N GLU A 88 -3.31 13.20 -1.84
CA GLU A 88 -2.27 13.11 -2.90
C GLU A 88 -2.47 14.15 -4.00
N GLU A 89 -3.73 14.47 -4.32
CA GLU A 89 -4.10 15.42 -5.35
C GLU A 89 -3.52 16.83 -5.06
N ILE A 90 -3.44 17.24 -3.79
CA ILE A 90 -2.87 18.54 -3.40
C ILE A 90 -1.37 18.58 -3.71
N VAL A 91 -0.64 17.51 -3.39
CA VAL A 91 0.81 17.41 -3.64
C VAL A 91 1.09 17.34 -5.15
N VAL A 92 0.29 16.58 -5.90
CA VAL A 92 0.40 16.48 -7.35
C VAL A 92 0.04 17.79 -8.05
N ALA A 93 -0.96 18.53 -7.56
CA ALA A 93 -1.33 19.85 -8.08
C ALA A 93 -0.18 20.86 -7.95
N ALA A 94 0.61 20.74 -6.88
CA ALA A 94 1.83 21.54 -6.73
C ALA A 94 2.98 21.10 -7.67
N GLY A 95 2.84 20.02 -8.44
CA GLY A 95 3.91 19.37 -9.21
C GLY A 95 4.88 18.56 -8.35
N GLY A 96 4.46 18.19 -7.14
CA GLY A 96 5.24 17.42 -6.17
C GLY A 96 5.10 15.90 -6.33
N VAL A 97 5.73 15.18 -5.40
CA VAL A 97 5.70 13.71 -5.32
C VAL A 97 5.23 13.26 -3.94
N CYS A 98 4.27 12.34 -3.92
CA CYS A 98 3.98 11.52 -2.74
C CYS A 98 4.70 10.17 -2.84
N VAL A 99 5.32 9.72 -1.75
CA VAL A 99 5.89 8.38 -1.65
C VAL A 99 5.45 7.67 -0.36
N GLY A 100 5.03 6.41 -0.45
CA GLY A 100 4.67 5.59 0.69
C GLY A 100 5.89 5.09 1.45
N LEU A 101 5.95 5.40 2.74
CA LEU A 101 7.04 5.07 3.63
C LEU A 101 6.64 4.07 4.74
N CYS A 102 5.43 3.51 4.67
CA CYS A 102 5.03 2.39 5.53
C CYS A 102 6.12 1.30 5.53
N GLY A 103 6.65 0.96 6.70
CA GLY A 103 7.75 0.01 6.79
C GLY A 103 7.27 -1.43 6.66
N GLY A 104 7.89 -2.21 5.77
CA GLY A 104 7.56 -3.62 5.50
C GLY A 104 8.65 -4.63 5.83
N SER A 105 9.71 -4.23 6.56
CA SER A 105 10.91 -5.07 6.76
C SER A 105 11.28 -5.23 8.24
N ALA A 106 11.62 -6.45 8.63
CA ALA A 106 12.16 -6.77 9.96
C ALA A 106 13.55 -6.15 10.20
N GLY A 107 14.35 -5.94 9.14
CA GLY A 107 15.75 -5.55 9.25
C GLY A 107 16.00 -4.16 9.85
N SER A 108 14.98 -3.29 9.88
CA SER A 108 15.06 -1.96 10.48
C SER A 108 14.46 -1.90 11.90
N ILE A 109 13.67 -2.90 12.32
CA ILE A 109 13.00 -2.90 13.64
C ILE A 109 13.99 -2.73 14.82
N PRO A 110 15.17 -3.38 14.84
CA PRO A 110 16.11 -3.21 15.96
C PRO A 110 16.58 -1.77 16.20
N ASP A 111 16.58 -0.89 15.18
CA ASP A 111 16.92 0.53 15.39
C ASP A 111 15.80 1.29 16.07
N ALA A 112 14.55 0.97 15.74
CA ALA A 112 13.41 1.56 16.42
C ALA A 112 13.34 1.12 17.87
N GLU A 113 13.56 -0.16 18.18
CA GLU A 113 13.45 -0.69 19.55
C GLU A 113 14.52 -0.18 20.53
N LYS A 114 15.50 0.59 20.05
CA LYS A 114 16.40 1.37 20.92
C LYS A 114 15.66 2.52 21.61
N ILE A 115 14.55 2.98 21.04
CA ILE A 115 13.80 4.19 21.46
C ILE A 115 12.32 3.88 21.68
N LEU A 116 11.70 3.12 20.77
CA LEU A 116 10.29 2.77 20.79
C LEU A 116 10.05 1.44 21.52
N PRO A 117 8.87 1.22 22.11
CA PRO A 117 8.54 -0.04 22.74
C PRO A 117 8.52 -1.21 21.75
N ARG A 118 8.79 -2.43 22.23
CA ARG A 118 8.71 -3.64 21.40
C ARG A 118 7.29 -4.04 21.03
N ASN A 119 6.33 -3.72 21.90
CA ASN A 119 4.92 -4.11 21.85
C ASN A 119 4.04 -3.10 21.10
N ILE A 120 4.53 -2.56 19.99
CA ILE A 120 3.77 -1.75 19.04
C ILE A 120 3.91 -2.31 17.63
N CYS A 121 3.03 -1.85 16.73
CA CYS A 121 2.94 -2.35 15.36
C CYS A 121 4.31 -2.39 14.64
N PRO A 122 4.69 -3.52 14.03
CA PRO A 122 5.97 -3.67 13.33
C PRO A 122 6.10 -2.74 12.13
N MET A 123 5.01 -2.28 11.52
CA MET A 123 5.05 -1.26 10.46
C MET A 123 5.62 0.07 10.97
N VAL A 124 5.18 0.50 12.16
CA VAL A 124 5.65 1.74 12.79
C VAL A 124 7.12 1.61 13.20
N LYS A 125 7.48 0.47 13.82
CA LYS A 125 8.88 0.16 14.18
C LYS A 125 9.77 0.13 12.94
N SER A 126 9.32 -0.52 11.87
CA SER A 126 10.09 -0.65 10.63
C SER A 126 10.33 0.72 9.98
N ALA A 127 9.29 1.54 9.84
CA ALA A 127 9.39 2.89 9.30
C ALA A 127 10.34 3.79 10.11
N TYR A 128 10.15 3.87 11.43
CA TYR A 128 11.02 4.67 12.29
C TYR A 128 12.48 4.18 12.22
N GLY A 129 12.68 2.86 12.25
CA GLY A 129 13.99 2.24 12.14
C GLY A 129 14.70 2.55 10.82
N PHE A 130 13.96 2.65 9.71
CA PHE A 130 14.53 3.02 8.41
C PHE A 130 15.14 4.43 8.43
N LYS A 131 14.44 5.40 9.04
CA LYS A 131 14.96 6.76 9.18
C LYS A 131 16.10 6.83 10.19
N ALA A 132 15.90 6.28 11.39
CA ALA A 132 16.88 6.30 12.47
C ALA A 132 18.19 5.59 12.09
N GLY A 133 18.10 4.48 11.35
CA GLY A 133 19.24 3.73 10.86
C GLY A 133 19.86 4.29 9.57
N ARG A 134 19.25 5.30 8.94
CA ARG A 134 19.67 5.88 7.65
C ARG A 134 19.82 4.83 6.54
N ILE A 135 18.89 3.89 6.48
CA ILE A 135 18.89 2.72 5.57
C ILE A 135 17.67 2.72 4.63
N CYS A 136 17.15 3.88 4.25
CA CYS A 136 16.08 4.02 3.26
C CYS A 136 16.31 5.29 2.43
N PRO A 137 16.60 5.17 1.11
CA PRO A 137 16.89 6.33 0.27
C PRO A 137 15.66 7.21 0.07
N TYR A 138 14.46 6.62 0.02
CA TYR A 138 13.20 7.37 -0.04
C TYR A 138 13.07 8.32 1.16
N PHE A 139 13.27 7.81 2.38
CA PHE A 139 13.18 8.60 3.60
C PHE A 139 14.25 9.71 3.68
N GLN A 140 15.42 9.51 3.08
CA GLN A 140 16.44 10.58 3.02
C GLN A 140 16.18 11.61 1.91
N SER A 141 15.25 11.32 0.99
CA SER A 141 14.98 12.19 -0.16
C SER A 141 13.80 13.16 0.06
N VAL A 142 12.92 12.89 1.03
CA VAL A 142 11.74 13.73 1.29
C VAL A 142 12.10 15.11 1.86
N ASP A 143 11.24 16.10 1.65
CA ASP A 143 11.30 17.41 2.31
C ASP A 143 10.72 17.34 3.72
N PHE A 144 9.59 16.65 3.85
CA PHE A 144 8.93 16.38 5.12
C PHE A 144 8.11 15.10 5.01
N VAL A 145 7.62 14.62 6.15
CA VAL A 145 6.66 13.53 6.21
C VAL A 145 5.28 14.04 6.62
N TYR A 146 4.26 13.52 5.95
CA TYR A 146 2.88 13.58 6.39
C TYR A 146 2.66 12.53 7.48
N GLY A 147 2.33 13.01 8.68
CA GLY A 147 1.82 12.20 9.76
C GLY A 147 0.31 12.41 9.91
N GLU A 148 -0.35 11.44 10.53
CA GLU A 148 -1.78 11.46 10.74
C GLU A 148 -2.17 10.89 12.11
N THR A 149 -3.23 11.42 12.73
CA THR A 149 -3.70 10.99 14.06
C THR A 149 -4.59 9.74 14.03
N THR A 150 -4.19 8.70 13.29
CA THR A 150 -4.92 7.41 13.22
C THR A 150 -4.69 6.55 14.46
N CYS A 151 -3.85 5.51 14.39
CA CYS A 151 -3.59 4.64 15.54
C CYS A 151 -2.62 5.29 16.54
N ASP A 152 -2.71 4.88 17.80
CA ASP A 152 -1.88 5.46 18.87
C ASP A 152 -0.38 5.31 18.61
N ALA A 153 0.04 4.16 18.08
CA ALA A 153 1.45 3.91 17.76
C ALA A 153 1.99 4.94 16.75
N LYS A 154 1.23 5.26 15.70
CA LYS A 154 1.62 6.28 14.72
C LYS A 154 1.58 7.68 15.32
N LYS A 155 0.43 8.07 15.88
CA LYS A 155 0.19 9.39 16.48
C LYS A 155 1.31 9.80 17.44
N LYS A 156 1.72 8.91 18.34
CA LYS A 156 2.78 9.18 19.32
C LYS A 156 4.19 9.07 18.73
N THR A 157 4.39 8.28 17.67
CA THR A 157 5.69 8.18 17.00
C THR A 157 6.03 9.44 16.20
N TRP A 158 5.04 10.16 15.66
CA TRP A 158 5.26 11.42 14.95
C TRP A 158 6.00 12.46 15.79
N GLU A 159 5.65 12.60 17.06
CA GLU A 159 6.32 13.51 18.02
C GLU A 159 7.81 13.19 18.23
N ILE A 160 8.21 11.95 17.98
CA ILE A 160 9.60 11.51 18.09
C ILE A 160 10.29 11.57 16.73
N LEU A 161 9.61 11.16 15.66
CA LEU A 161 10.11 11.16 14.29
C LEU A 161 10.43 12.58 13.81
N ASP A 162 9.70 13.59 14.27
CA ASP A 162 9.92 15.02 13.95
C ASP A 162 11.35 15.48 14.27
N ARG A 163 12.01 14.85 15.24
CA ARG A 163 13.42 15.12 15.60
C ARG A 163 14.41 14.67 14.53
N LEU A 164 14.00 13.79 13.62
CA LEU A 164 14.84 13.19 12.57
C LEU A 164 14.47 13.68 11.18
N VAL A 165 13.21 14.08 10.96
CA VAL A 165 12.68 14.57 9.69
C VAL A 165 11.47 15.46 9.98
N PRO A 166 11.36 16.65 9.36
CA PRO A 166 10.19 17.51 9.58
C PRO A 166 8.89 16.73 9.36
N THR A 167 7.98 16.78 10.34
CA THR A 167 6.75 16.01 10.35
C THR A 167 5.55 16.96 10.46
N TYR A 168 4.69 16.98 9.43
CA TYR A 168 3.43 17.70 9.45
C TYR A 168 2.31 16.71 9.79
N VAL A 169 1.62 16.91 10.91
CA VAL A 169 0.59 15.99 11.39
C VAL A 169 -0.79 16.56 11.09
N MET A 170 -1.61 15.82 10.33
CA MET A 170 -3.03 16.14 10.15
C MET A 170 -3.90 15.40 11.17
N GLU A 171 -4.90 16.09 11.70
CA GLU A 171 -5.91 15.51 12.58
C GLU A 171 -6.98 14.77 11.77
N ILE A 172 -6.93 13.43 11.77
CA ILE A 172 -7.99 12.60 11.21
C ILE A 172 -9.11 12.50 12.25
N PRO A 173 -10.38 12.80 11.89
CA PRO A 173 -11.49 12.57 12.79
C PRO A 173 -11.65 11.08 13.13
N GLN A 174 -12.33 10.78 14.24
CA GLN A 174 -12.59 9.39 14.69
C GLN A 174 -14.03 8.93 14.43
N MET A 175 -14.88 9.79 13.87
CA MET A 175 -16.26 9.46 13.48
C MET A 175 -16.54 10.10 12.10
N LYS A 176 -17.65 9.72 11.46
CA LYS A 176 -18.05 10.25 10.14
C LYS A 176 -19.28 11.17 10.18
N LYS A 177 -19.49 11.96 11.24
CA LYS A 177 -20.64 12.88 11.34
C LYS A 177 -20.33 14.23 10.70
N ALA A 178 -21.34 15.09 10.56
CA ALA A 178 -21.19 16.42 9.97
C ALA A 178 -20.10 17.28 10.63
N ARG A 179 -19.96 17.22 11.96
CA ARG A 179 -18.90 17.94 12.69
C ARG A 179 -17.49 17.41 12.39
N ASP A 180 -17.39 16.11 12.12
CA ASP A 180 -16.13 15.44 11.88
C ASP A 180 -15.68 15.70 10.44
N ARG A 181 -16.63 15.74 9.50
CA ARG A 181 -16.41 16.28 8.15
C ARG A 181 -15.96 17.74 8.18
N ALA A 182 -16.56 18.56 9.04
CA ALA A 182 -16.20 19.97 9.20
C ALA A 182 -14.76 20.14 9.73
N LEU A 183 -14.31 19.29 10.65
CA LEU A 183 -12.90 19.25 11.05
C LEU A 183 -12.01 18.83 9.88
N TRP A 184 -12.38 17.76 9.18
CA TRP A 184 -11.55 17.20 8.12
C TRP A 184 -11.32 18.15 6.95
N ILE A 185 -12.33 18.93 6.57
CA ILE A 185 -12.15 19.90 5.48
C ILE A 185 -11.21 21.05 5.85
N GLU A 186 -11.19 21.48 7.11
CA GLU A 186 -10.25 22.52 7.56
C GLU A 186 -8.82 21.97 7.60
N GLU A 187 -8.62 20.73 8.05
CA GLU A 187 -7.32 20.05 7.95
C GLU A 187 -6.82 19.94 6.50
N VAL A 188 -7.70 19.59 5.57
CA VAL A 188 -7.37 19.52 4.13
C VAL A 188 -6.96 20.89 3.58
N LYS A 189 -7.64 21.97 3.98
CA LYS A 189 -7.27 23.34 3.61
C LYS A 189 -5.92 23.76 4.20
N ASP A 190 -5.67 23.46 5.47
CA ASP A 190 -4.40 23.76 6.12
C ASP A 190 -3.25 22.98 5.48
N PHE A 191 -3.50 21.74 5.05
CA PHE A 191 -2.52 20.95 4.31
C PHE A 191 -2.23 21.53 2.92
N LYS A 192 -3.24 22.05 2.21
CA LYS A 192 -3.04 22.80 0.96
C LYS A 192 -2.07 23.97 1.20
N VAL A 193 -2.35 24.80 2.22
CA VAL A 193 -1.47 25.92 2.58
C VAL A 193 -0.06 25.43 2.89
N LYS A 194 0.08 24.32 3.63
CA LYS A 194 1.39 23.74 3.94
C LYS A 194 2.19 23.35 2.69
N VAL A 195 1.52 22.75 1.71
CA VAL A 195 2.15 22.36 0.43
C VAL A 195 2.56 23.60 -0.37
N GLU A 196 1.72 24.64 -0.37
CA GLU A 196 2.00 25.93 -1.04
C GLU A 196 3.18 26.68 -0.42
N GLU A 197 3.36 26.61 0.91
CA GLU A 197 4.54 27.18 1.58
C GLU A 197 5.85 26.57 1.08
N VAL A 198 5.86 25.25 0.82
CA VAL A 198 7.05 24.53 0.35
C VAL A 198 7.36 24.91 -1.10
N CYS A 199 6.35 24.90 -1.97
CA CYS A 199 6.53 25.18 -3.40
C CYS A 199 6.48 26.67 -3.77
N LYS A 200 6.19 27.53 -2.79
CA LYS A 200 6.06 29.00 -2.91
C LYS A 200 5.14 29.44 -4.05
N THR A 201 4.13 28.63 -4.35
CA THR A 201 3.18 28.83 -5.44
C THR A 201 1.80 28.49 -4.92
N GLU A 202 0.80 29.28 -5.28
CA GLU A 202 -0.60 28.97 -5.00
C GLU A 202 -1.11 27.93 -5.99
N ILE A 203 -1.81 26.92 -5.48
CA ILE A 203 -2.48 25.87 -6.25
C ILE A 203 -3.81 26.44 -6.74
N SER A 204 -3.95 26.59 -8.06
CA SER A 204 -5.18 27.03 -8.70
C SER A 204 -6.23 25.91 -8.77
N ALA A 205 -7.47 26.27 -9.12
CA ALA A 205 -8.53 25.30 -9.34
C ALA A 205 -8.23 24.40 -10.57
N GLU A 206 -7.54 24.95 -11.58
CA GLU A 206 -7.09 24.19 -12.75
C GLU A 206 -6.01 23.17 -12.39
N ASP A 207 -5.04 23.55 -11.54
CA ASP A 207 -4.00 22.64 -11.06
C ASP A 207 -4.61 21.47 -10.28
N LEU A 208 -5.53 21.75 -9.37
CA LEU A 208 -6.19 20.73 -8.57
C LEU A 208 -7.11 19.83 -9.41
N ALA A 209 -7.86 20.39 -10.36
CA ALA A 209 -8.65 19.60 -11.31
C ALA A 209 -7.77 18.63 -12.13
N GLY A 210 -6.61 19.10 -12.59
CA GLY A 210 -5.63 18.27 -13.30
C GLY A 210 -5.11 17.13 -12.43
N ALA A 211 -4.73 17.43 -11.19
CA ALA A 211 -4.24 16.44 -10.24
C ALA A 211 -5.29 15.40 -9.83
N ILE A 212 -6.54 15.83 -9.62
CA ILE A 212 -7.67 14.92 -9.36
C ILE A 212 -7.79 13.90 -10.49
N LYS A 213 -7.73 14.33 -11.76
CA LYS A 213 -7.78 13.42 -12.91
C LYS A 213 -6.61 12.44 -12.93
N VAL A 214 -5.39 12.92 -12.65
CA VAL A 214 -4.19 12.06 -12.60
C VAL A 214 -4.34 10.96 -11.55
N ILE A 215 -4.73 11.32 -10.32
CA ILE A 215 -4.88 10.34 -9.24
C ILE A 215 -6.09 9.43 -9.45
N ASN A 216 -7.22 9.94 -9.95
CA ASN A 216 -8.35 9.10 -10.34
C ASN A 216 -7.97 8.09 -11.42
N ASN A 217 -7.16 8.48 -12.42
CA ASN A 217 -6.70 7.54 -13.45
C ASN A 217 -5.81 6.44 -12.87
N LYS A 218 -4.94 6.75 -11.91
CA LYS A 218 -4.19 5.75 -11.13
C LYS A 218 -5.14 4.79 -10.39
N ARG A 219 -6.16 5.31 -9.70
CA ARG A 219 -7.17 4.49 -9.00
C ARG A 219 -7.98 3.62 -9.96
N LYS A 220 -8.46 4.17 -11.08
CA LYS A 220 -9.20 3.46 -12.14
C LYS A 220 -8.38 2.31 -12.74
N ALA A 221 -7.07 2.50 -12.96
CA ALA A 221 -6.20 1.44 -13.46
C ALA A 221 -6.13 0.26 -12.46
N LEU A 222 -6.03 0.53 -11.16
CA LEU A 222 -6.08 -0.49 -10.12
C LEU A 222 -7.46 -1.15 -10.02
N GLN A 223 -8.56 -0.39 -10.13
CA GLN A 223 -9.91 -0.95 -10.20
C GLN A 223 -10.06 -1.94 -11.38
N ARG A 224 -9.53 -1.60 -12.56
CA ARG A 224 -9.52 -2.48 -13.74
C ARG A 224 -8.73 -3.76 -13.47
N LEU A 225 -7.54 -3.64 -12.89
CA LEU A 225 -6.70 -4.80 -12.51
C LEU A 225 -7.46 -5.73 -11.54
N THR A 226 -8.02 -5.19 -10.47
CA THR A 226 -8.76 -5.97 -9.46
C THR A 226 -10.00 -6.63 -10.05
N ALA A 227 -10.73 -5.96 -10.95
CA ALA A 227 -11.87 -6.56 -11.63
C ALA A 227 -11.47 -7.79 -12.46
N LEU A 228 -10.34 -7.74 -13.18
CA LEU A 228 -9.85 -8.86 -13.99
C LEU A 228 -9.41 -10.07 -13.16
N ARG A 229 -8.97 -9.86 -11.92
CA ARG A 229 -8.61 -10.94 -10.97
C ARG A 229 -9.81 -11.79 -10.55
N SER A 230 -11.04 -11.30 -10.76
CA SER A 230 -12.28 -12.08 -10.52
C SER A 230 -12.54 -13.18 -11.56
N ALA A 231 -11.81 -13.21 -12.68
CA ALA A 231 -11.94 -14.27 -13.69
C ALA A 231 -11.45 -15.64 -13.18
N SER A 232 -11.99 -16.71 -13.75
CA SER A 232 -11.60 -18.10 -13.46
C SER A 232 -11.33 -18.83 -14.78
N PRO A 233 -10.12 -19.35 -15.02
CA PRO A 233 -8.96 -19.28 -14.12
C PRO A 233 -8.44 -17.84 -13.93
N ALA A 234 -7.74 -17.58 -12.81
CA ALA A 234 -7.23 -16.23 -12.51
C ALA A 234 -6.09 -15.85 -13.47
N PRO A 235 -6.15 -14.69 -14.17
CA PRO A 235 -5.22 -14.36 -15.26
C PRO A 235 -3.83 -13.90 -14.77
N ILE A 236 -3.73 -13.55 -13.48
CA ILE A 236 -2.53 -13.09 -12.78
C ILE A 236 -2.56 -13.63 -11.34
N SER A 237 -1.38 -13.82 -10.74
CA SER A 237 -1.28 -14.21 -9.34
C SER A 237 -1.59 -13.03 -8.42
N GLY A 238 -2.07 -13.34 -7.21
CA GLY A 238 -2.26 -12.35 -6.17
C GLY A 238 -0.95 -11.80 -5.64
N LYS A 239 0.17 -12.54 -5.71
CA LYS A 239 1.50 -12.01 -5.41
C LYS A 239 1.87 -10.85 -6.36
N ASP A 240 1.72 -11.06 -7.68
CA ASP A 240 1.96 -9.99 -8.66
C ASP A 240 0.94 -8.84 -8.48
N GLY A 241 -0.31 -9.15 -8.13
CA GLY A 241 -1.33 -8.15 -7.78
C GLY A 241 -0.92 -7.25 -6.60
N LEU A 242 -0.53 -7.85 -5.47
CA LEU A 242 -0.04 -7.12 -4.29
C LEU A 242 1.20 -6.29 -4.61
N LEU A 243 2.13 -6.82 -5.41
CA LEU A 243 3.32 -6.07 -5.81
C LEU A 243 2.97 -4.79 -6.57
N ILE A 244 2.02 -4.86 -7.51
CA ILE A 244 1.55 -3.69 -8.26
C ILE A 244 0.90 -2.67 -7.31
N GLU A 245 0.06 -3.14 -6.38
CA GLU A 245 -0.58 -2.29 -5.37
C GLU A 245 0.45 -1.62 -4.45
N GLN A 246 1.55 -2.31 -4.10
CA GLN A 246 2.67 -1.72 -3.37
C GLN A 246 3.41 -0.67 -4.20
N ILE A 247 3.70 -0.95 -5.48
CA ILE A 247 4.41 -0.04 -6.40
C ILE A 247 3.61 1.25 -6.64
N ALA A 248 2.28 1.22 -6.53
CA ALA A 248 1.40 2.40 -6.64
C ALA A 248 1.77 3.55 -5.68
N PHE A 249 2.47 3.23 -4.58
CA PHE A 249 2.94 4.17 -3.58
C PHE A 249 4.36 4.70 -3.84
N TYR A 250 5.04 4.24 -4.88
CA TYR A 250 6.40 4.67 -5.22
C TYR A 250 6.48 5.32 -6.59
N ASP A 251 5.81 4.73 -7.58
CA ASP A 251 5.97 5.09 -8.98
C ASP A 251 5.31 6.45 -9.32
N GLU A 252 5.69 7.04 -10.45
CA GLU A 252 5.06 8.26 -10.95
C GLU A 252 3.62 7.94 -11.40
N PRO A 253 2.59 8.68 -10.94
CA PRO A 253 1.19 8.30 -11.15
C PRO A 253 0.75 8.07 -12.60
N VAL A 254 1.19 8.91 -13.54
CA VAL A 254 0.79 8.80 -14.96
C VAL A 254 1.42 7.56 -15.58
N ARG A 255 2.73 7.38 -15.42
CA ARG A 255 3.47 6.20 -15.87
C ARG A 255 2.91 4.93 -15.26
N PHE A 256 2.64 4.92 -13.95
CA PHE A 256 2.07 3.77 -13.26
C PHE A 256 0.72 3.37 -13.86
N ALA A 257 -0.20 4.33 -14.03
CA ALA A 257 -1.52 4.08 -14.61
C ALA A 257 -1.41 3.53 -16.04
N GLU A 258 -0.50 4.06 -16.86
CA GLU A 258 -0.24 3.57 -18.21
C GLU A 258 0.21 2.10 -18.19
N LYS A 259 1.19 1.76 -17.34
CA LYS A 259 1.75 0.40 -17.28
C LYS A 259 0.78 -0.62 -16.69
N VAL A 260 -0.02 -0.23 -15.71
CA VAL A 260 -1.11 -1.08 -15.19
C VAL A 260 -2.17 -1.32 -16.27
N ASN A 261 -2.55 -0.31 -17.06
CA ASN A 261 -3.50 -0.50 -18.16
C ASN A 261 -2.94 -1.40 -19.26
N ALA A 262 -1.67 -1.25 -19.63
CA ALA A 262 -1.03 -2.12 -20.61
C ALA A 262 -0.98 -3.58 -20.12
N LEU A 263 -0.78 -3.81 -18.81
CA LEU A 263 -0.93 -5.12 -18.20
C LEU A 263 -2.38 -5.61 -18.29
N CYS A 264 -3.37 -4.77 -17.95
CA CYS A 264 -4.79 -5.15 -18.03
C CYS A 264 -5.19 -5.57 -19.45
N ASP A 265 -4.67 -4.94 -20.50
CA ASP A 265 -4.90 -5.34 -21.89
C ASP A 265 -4.41 -6.78 -22.16
N GLU A 266 -3.25 -7.18 -21.60
CA GLU A 266 -2.77 -8.56 -21.67
C GLU A 266 -3.67 -9.50 -20.86
N LEU A 267 -4.07 -9.09 -19.64
CA LEU A 267 -4.93 -9.90 -18.78
C LEU A 267 -6.30 -10.15 -19.41
N GLU A 268 -6.87 -9.18 -20.12
CA GLU A 268 -8.11 -9.36 -20.88
C GLU A 268 -7.97 -10.44 -21.98
N GLN A 269 -6.84 -10.45 -22.69
CA GLN A 269 -6.56 -11.49 -23.68
C GLN A 269 -6.43 -12.87 -23.03
N ARG A 270 -5.76 -12.95 -21.87
CA ARG A 270 -5.64 -14.19 -21.09
C ARG A 270 -7.01 -14.69 -20.63
N VAL A 271 -7.87 -13.80 -20.14
CA VAL A 271 -9.25 -14.14 -19.74
C VAL A 271 -10.04 -14.70 -20.92
N VAL A 272 -9.98 -14.05 -22.09
CA VAL A 272 -10.67 -14.54 -23.32
C VAL A 272 -10.14 -15.90 -23.77
N ALA A 273 -8.82 -16.12 -23.66
CA ALA A 273 -8.17 -17.37 -24.02
C ALA A 273 -8.33 -18.50 -22.96
N GLY A 274 -8.93 -18.22 -21.81
CA GLY A 274 -9.02 -19.17 -20.69
C GLY A 274 -7.65 -19.50 -20.07
N VAL A 275 -6.67 -18.61 -20.22
CA VAL A 275 -5.31 -18.76 -19.68
C VAL A 275 -5.25 -18.12 -18.30
N GLY A 276 -4.81 -18.87 -17.29
CA GLY A 276 -4.55 -18.36 -15.95
C GLY A 276 -3.25 -18.87 -15.36
N VAL A 277 -2.90 -18.33 -14.20
CA VAL A 277 -1.68 -18.71 -13.46
C VAL A 277 -1.84 -20.03 -12.70
N ILE A 278 -3.09 -20.43 -12.43
CA ILE A 278 -3.43 -21.66 -11.74
C ILE A 278 -4.78 -22.20 -12.28
N GLY A 279 -5.04 -23.50 -12.10
CA GLY A 279 -6.28 -24.15 -12.55
C GLY A 279 -7.54 -23.62 -11.86
N THR A 280 -8.71 -23.87 -12.45
CA THR A 280 -10.02 -23.41 -11.98
C THR A 280 -10.42 -23.94 -10.60
N GLU A 281 -9.85 -25.08 -10.19
CA GLU A 281 -10.12 -25.74 -8.90
C GLU A 281 -9.34 -25.12 -7.74
N ALA A 282 -8.42 -24.19 -8.01
CA ALA A 282 -7.64 -23.54 -6.97
C ALA A 282 -8.55 -22.70 -6.06
N PRO A 283 -8.46 -22.85 -4.72
CA PRO A 283 -9.18 -22.01 -3.79
C PRO A 283 -8.88 -20.52 -4.02
N ARG A 284 -9.93 -19.72 -4.16
CA ARG A 284 -9.85 -18.28 -4.39
C ARG A 284 -9.99 -17.54 -3.07
N ILE A 285 -8.96 -16.82 -2.65
CA ILE A 285 -8.92 -16.21 -1.33
C ILE A 285 -8.96 -14.70 -1.44
N MET A 286 -9.79 -14.08 -0.60
CA MET A 286 -9.72 -12.64 -0.33
C MET A 286 -8.91 -12.42 0.95
N VAL A 287 -7.94 -11.52 0.92
CA VAL A 287 -7.25 -11.06 2.13
C VAL A 287 -7.89 -9.76 2.59
N SER A 288 -8.23 -9.64 3.87
CA SER A 288 -8.79 -8.41 4.46
C SER A 288 -8.03 -8.03 5.73
N GLY A 289 -7.88 -6.74 6.02
CA GLY A 289 -7.27 -6.26 7.27
C GLY A 289 -6.17 -5.24 7.05
N THR A 290 -5.02 -5.37 7.71
CA THR A 290 -3.96 -4.35 7.68
C THR A 290 -3.20 -4.31 6.36
N PRO A 291 -2.64 -3.15 5.95
CA PRO A 291 -1.85 -3.05 4.72
C PRO A 291 -0.53 -3.84 4.78
N MET A 292 -0.13 -4.39 3.64
CA MET A 292 1.10 -5.16 3.46
C MET A 292 2.14 -4.33 2.70
N ALA A 293 2.92 -3.51 3.41
CA ALA A 293 3.91 -2.62 2.80
C ALA A 293 5.13 -3.38 2.28
N LEU A 294 5.75 -2.95 1.18
CA LEU A 294 6.89 -3.64 0.56
C LEU A 294 8.08 -3.76 1.55
N PRO A 295 8.75 -4.93 1.67
CA PRO A 295 8.54 -6.19 0.97
C PRO A 295 7.76 -7.25 1.78
N ASN A 296 6.66 -6.87 2.45
CA ASN A 296 5.81 -7.80 3.18
C ASN A 296 4.99 -8.67 2.21
N TRP A 297 5.58 -9.80 1.81
CA TRP A 297 4.98 -10.76 0.87
C TRP A 297 4.64 -12.11 1.52
N LYS A 298 4.86 -12.24 2.84
CA LYS A 298 4.83 -13.51 3.56
C LYS A 298 3.50 -14.25 3.39
N VAL A 299 2.37 -13.58 3.62
CA VAL A 299 1.03 -14.21 3.60
C VAL A 299 0.63 -14.64 2.20
N HIS A 300 0.77 -13.77 1.19
CA HIS A 300 0.50 -14.11 -0.21
C HIS A 300 1.38 -15.26 -0.70
N ASN A 301 2.67 -15.25 -0.32
CA ASN A 301 3.56 -16.35 -0.67
C ASN A 301 3.09 -17.68 -0.08
N LEU A 302 2.69 -17.70 1.21
CA LEU A 302 2.19 -18.91 1.85
C LEU A 302 0.89 -19.44 1.21
N LEU A 303 -0.07 -18.55 0.94
CA LEU A 303 -1.33 -18.91 0.29
C LEU A 303 -1.12 -19.54 -1.08
N GLU A 304 -0.33 -18.89 -1.94
CA GLU A 304 -0.17 -19.34 -3.32
C GLU A 304 0.79 -20.54 -3.45
N THR A 305 1.77 -20.69 -2.54
CA THR A 305 2.55 -21.92 -2.44
C THR A 305 1.69 -23.11 -1.98
N ALA A 306 0.65 -22.89 -1.16
CA ALA A 306 -0.30 -23.93 -0.77
C ALA A 306 -1.38 -24.24 -1.84
N GLY A 307 -1.25 -23.64 -3.04
CA GLY A 307 -2.11 -23.92 -4.18
C GLY A 307 -3.44 -23.16 -4.18
N ALA A 308 -3.53 -22.04 -3.45
CA ALA A 308 -4.61 -21.06 -3.60
C ALA A 308 -4.21 -19.95 -4.58
N VAL A 309 -5.14 -19.04 -4.87
CA VAL A 309 -4.87 -17.76 -5.55
C VAL A 309 -5.53 -16.62 -4.78
N VAL A 310 -4.78 -15.54 -4.55
CA VAL A 310 -5.36 -14.35 -3.89
C VAL A 310 -5.97 -13.42 -4.95
N VAL A 311 -7.26 -13.16 -4.82
CA VAL A 311 -8.05 -12.47 -5.87
C VAL A 311 -8.45 -11.05 -5.48
N ASN A 312 -8.28 -10.66 -4.22
CA ASN A 312 -8.64 -9.34 -3.71
C ASN A 312 -7.95 -9.05 -2.36
N GLU A 313 -7.52 -7.80 -2.15
CA GLU A 313 -6.99 -7.27 -0.90
C GLU A 313 -7.87 -6.14 -0.37
N GLU A 314 -8.72 -6.42 0.61
CA GLU A 314 -9.48 -5.39 1.36
C GLU A 314 -8.54 -4.77 2.40
N SER A 315 -7.67 -3.89 1.91
CA SER A 315 -6.55 -3.33 2.63
C SER A 315 -6.23 -1.91 2.12
N CYS A 316 -5.47 -1.11 2.88
CA CYS A 316 -5.00 0.21 2.40
C CYS A 316 -3.88 0.10 1.35
N ILE A 317 -3.24 -1.06 1.21
CA ILE A 317 -2.46 -1.45 0.02
C ILE A 317 -3.32 -2.52 -0.65
N GLY A 318 -4.27 -2.05 -1.42
CA GLY A 318 -5.47 -2.80 -1.79
C GLY A 318 -6.66 -1.86 -1.98
N THR A 319 -7.87 -2.41 -1.99
CA THR A 319 -9.09 -1.73 -2.43
C THR A 319 -9.42 -0.45 -1.66
N ARG A 320 -9.09 -0.33 -0.37
CA ARG A 320 -9.33 0.93 0.38
C ARG A 320 -8.54 2.11 -0.17
N TYR A 321 -7.47 1.86 -0.92
CA TYR A 321 -6.73 2.90 -1.62
C TYR A 321 -7.48 3.45 -2.84
N PHE A 322 -8.15 2.59 -3.60
CA PHE A 322 -8.60 2.92 -4.96
C PHE A 322 -10.08 2.68 -5.24
N LYS A 323 -10.88 2.16 -4.28
CA LYS A 323 -12.32 1.88 -4.50
C LYS A 323 -13.12 3.16 -4.78
N ASP A 324 -12.79 4.26 -4.11
CA ASP A 324 -13.51 5.53 -4.21
C ASP A 324 -12.75 6.55 -5.07
N LEU A 325 -13.46 7.21 -5.97
CA LEU A 325 -12.97 8.27 -6.86
C LEU A 325 -13.50 9.64 -6.42
N ILE A 326 -12.84 10.70 -6.85
CA ILE A 326 -13.29 12.09 -6.64
C ILE A 326 -14.09 12.55 -7.87
N ASP A 327 -15.12 13.36 -7.65
CA ASP A 327 -15.84 14.03 -8.75
C ASP A 327 -14.90 14.99 -9.51
N GLU A 328 -14.85 14.84 -10.83
CA GLU A 328 -13.96 15.58 -11.73
C GLU A 328 -14.62 16.83 -12.35
N GLU A 329 -15.91 17.06 -12.08
CA GLU A 329 -16.71 18.14 -12.69
C GLU A 329 -16.62 19.48 -11.95
N GLN A 330 -16.10 19.49 -10.72
CA GLN A 330 -15.99 20.70 -9.92
C GLN A 330 -14.91 21.66 -10.45
N THR A 331 -15.29 22.92 -10.69
CA THR A 331 -14.40 23.95 -11.26
C THR A 331 -13.91 24.98 -10.25
N GLU A 332 -14.53 25.05 -9.07
CA GLU A 332 -14.16 26.01 -8.02
C GLU A 332 -13.31 25.33 -6.95
N ILE A 333 -12.23 25.97 -6.51
CA ILE A 333 -11.26 25.40 -5.56
C ILE A 333 -11.93 24.89 -4.28
N ASP A 334 -12.86 25.66 -3.69
CA ASP A 334 -13.55 25.25 -2.47
C ASP A 334 -14.42 24.01 -2.68
N ARG A 335 -15.09 23.91 -3.84
CA ARG A 335 -15.90 22.73 -4.19
C ARG A 335 -15.04 21.51 -4.48
N GLN A 336 -13.88 21.70 -5.10
CA GLN A 336 -12.90 20.63 -5.31
C GLN A 336 -12.37 20.09 -3.98
N LEU A 337 -12.05 20.98 -3.02
CA LEU A 337 -11.62 20.56 -1.69
C LEU A 337 -12.74 19.84 -0.92
N GLU A 338 -14.00 20.23 -1.11
CA GLU A 338 -15.16 19.52 -0.54
C GLU A 338 -15.30 18.09 -1.08
N VAL A 339 -15.31 17.90 -2.41
CA VAL A 339 -15.46 16.55 -3.00
C VAL A 339 -14.23 15.68 -2.73
N LEU A 340 -13.04 16.29 -2.65
CA LEU A 340 -11.82 15.62 -2.21
C LEU A 340 -11.99 15.11 -0.78
N THR A 341 -12.39 16.00 0.13
CA THR A 341 -12.64 15.67 1.55
C THR A 341 -13.64 14.52 1.68
N ASP A 342 -14.74 14.56 0.92
CA ASP A 342 -15.79 13.54 0.93
C ASP A 342 -15.28 12.17 0.50
N ARG A 343 -14.42 12.10 -0.52
CA ARG A 343 -13.80 10.85 -0.95
C ARG A 343 -12.95 10.23 0.15
N TYR A 344 -12.12 11.01 0.83
CA TYR A 344 -11.26 10.49 1.90
C TYR A 344 -12.08 10.00 3.11
N MET A 345 -13.25 10.61 3.38
CA MET A 345 -14.20 10.13 4.39
C MET A 345 -14.85 8.78 4.04
N GLN A 346 -14.82 8.33 2.77
CA GLN A 346 -15.31 7.01 2.35
C GLN A 346 -14.34 5.86 2.67
N ILE A 347 -13.13 6.15 3.15
CA ILE A 347 -12.17 5.10 3.52
C ILE A 347 -12.61 4.44 4.83
N ASP A 348 -12.86 3.13 4.78
CA ASP A 348 -13.40 2.35 5.90
C ASP A 348 -12.28 1.77 6.78
N CYS A 349 -11.48 2.67 7.38
CA CYS A 349 -10.41 2.31 8.30
C CYS A 349 -10.96 2.02 9.70
N SER A 350 -10.46 0.97 10.36
CA SER A 350 -10.83 0.59 11.73
C SER A 350 -10.53 1.64 12.82
N CYS A 351 -9.89 2.76 12.48
CA CYS A 351 -9.69 3.90 13.38
C CYS A 351 -10.97 4.74 13.56
N PHE A 352 -11.98 4.56 12.71
CA PHE A 352 -13.29 5.22 12.85
C PHE A 352 -14.25 4.40 13.71
N THR A 353 -15.18 5.08 14.37
CA THR A 353 -16.23 4.43 15.15
C THR A 353 -17.61 5.10 14.98
N PRO A 354 -18.70 4.33 14.75
CA PRO A 354 -18.66 2.94 14.27
C PRO A 354 -18.01 2.85 12.87
N ASN A 355 -17.80 1.63 12.40
CA ASN A 355 -17.21 1.34 11.08
C ASN A 355 -17.92 0.12 10.47
N ASP A 356 -19.25 0.11 10.56
CA ASP A 356 -20.08 -0.99 10.04
C ASP A 356 -20.05 -1.01 8.50
N GLU A 357 -19.75 0.14 7.89
CA GLU A 357 -19.49 0.29 6.45
C GLU A 357 -18.39 -0.63 5.95
N ARG A 358 -17.33 -0.88 6.76
CA ARG A 358 -16.29 -1.85 6.40
C ARG A 358 -16.84 -3.27 6.33
N VAL A 359 -17.74 -3.65 7.24
CA VAL A 359 -18.34 -5.00 7.26
C VAL A 359 -19.11 -5.23 5.96
N ASP A 360 -19.93 -4.26 5.56
CA ASP A 360 -20.67 -4.28 4.30
C ASP A 360 -19.73 -4.31 3.08
N GLN A 361 -18.66 -3.51 3.12
CA GLN A 361 -17.68 -3.44 2.05
C GLN A 361 -16.89 -4.76 1.90
N VAL A 362 -16.49 -5.41 3.00
CA VAL A 362 -15.83 -6.72 2.97
C VAL A 362 -16.74 -7.76 2.33
N LEU A 363 -18.02 -7.80 2.73
CA LEU A 363 -19.00 -8.73 2.16
C LEU A 363 -19.24 -8.47 0.66
N LYS A 364 -19.31 -7.19 0.26
CA LYS A 364 -19.43 -6.78 -1.14
C LYS A 364 -18.24 -7.25 -1.97
N GLU A 365 -17.01 -7.01 -1.50
CA GLU A 365 -15.78 -7.39 -2.19
C GLU A 365 -15.58 -8.91 -2.26
N TYR A 366 -15.92 -9.63 -1.19
CA TYR A 366 -15.92 -11.10 -1.19
C TYR A 366 -16.79 -11.65 -2.33
N ARG A 367 -18.02 -11.12 -2.46
CA ARG A 367 -18.96 -11.54 -3.51
C ARG A 367 -18.48 -11.14 -4.90
N SER A 368 -18.02 -9.91 -5.10
CA SER A 368 -17.60 -9.42 -6.43
C SER A 368 -16.30 -10.05 -6.93
N SER A 369 -15.37 -10.39 -6.03
CA SER A 369 -14.10 -11.05 -6.38
C SER A 369 -14.24 -12.55 -6.66
N LYS A 370 -15.44 -13.12 -6.37
CA LYS A 370 -15.70 -14.57 -6.40
C LYS A 370 -14.71 -15.33 -5.52
N ALA A 371 -14.37 -14.76 -4.36
CA ALA A 371 -13.60 -15.47 -3.36
C ALA A 371 -14.45 -16.60 -2.75
N GLN A 372 -13.77 -17.64 -2.27
CA GLN A 372 -14.35 -18.81 -1.63
C GLN A 372 -14.05 -18.84 -0.13
N GLY A 373 -13.07 -18.06 0.32
CA GLY A 373 -12.81 -17.82 1.73
C GLY A 373 -12.15 -16.47 1.97
N ILE A 374 -12.25 -15.98 3.20
CA ILE A 374 -11.62 -14.75 3.66
C ILE A 374 -10.50 -15.09 4.64
N LEU A 375 -9.30 -14.61 4.36
CA LEU A 375 -8.21 -14.58 5.33
C LEU A 375 -8.11 -13.15 5.89
N HIS A 376 -8.49 -12.98 7.15
CA HIS A 376 -8.25 -11.73 7.86
C HIS A 376 -6.80 -11.69 8.35
N TYR A 377 -6.06 -10.70 7.89
CA TYR A 377 -4.65 -10.47 8.18
C TYR A 377 -4.49 -9.20 9.03
N SER A 378 -3.86 -9.34 10.19
CA SER A 378 -3.50 -8.20 11.02
C SER A 378 -2.02 -8.24 11.41
N LEU A 379 -1.38 -7.08 11.36
CA LEU A 379 -0.07 -6.91 11.97
C LEU A 379 -0.19 -6.97 13.49
N GLN A 380 0.75 -7.65 14.14
CA GLN A 380 0.84 -7.69 15.60
C GLN A 380 0.76 -6.29 16.21
N PHE A 381 -0.03 -6.16 17.27
CA PHE A 381 -0.30 -4.89 17.96
C PHE A 381 -1.04 -3.83 17.13
N CYS A 382 -1.69 -4.20 16.03
CA CYS A 382 -2.65 -3.33 15.35
C CYS A 382 -4.03 -3.43 16.01
N HIS A 383 -4.20 -2.78 17.16
CA HIS A 383 -5.36 -2.98 18.03
C HIS A 383 -6.71 -2.67 17.38
N THR A 384 -6.80 -1.63 16.53
CA THR A 384 -8.07 -1.25 15.91
C THR A 384 -8.60 -2.35 14.97
N TYR A 385 -7.74 -2.90 14.11
CA TYR A 385 -8.11 -4.02 13.24
C TYR A 385 -8.29 -5.33 14.01
N ASN A 386 -7.48 -5.58 15.05
CA ASN A 386 -7.62 -6.79 15.88
C ASN A 386 -8.97 -6.85 16.61
N ILE A 387 -9.47 -5.72 17.11
CA ILE A 387 -10.76 -5.67 17.81
C ILE A 387 -11.90 -5.74 16.80
N GLU A 388 -11.81 -5.00 15.69
CA GLU A 388 -12.86 -4.97 14.66
C GLU A 388 -13.00 -6.30 13.90
N GLU A 389 -11.93 -7.11 13.86
CA GLU A 389 -11.92 -8.48 13.32
C GLU A 389 -13.09 -9.34 13.83
N ILE A 390 -13.53 -9.13 15.09
CA ILE A 390 -14.64 -9.86 15.69
C ILE A 390 -15.93 -9.65 14.88
N LYS A 391 -16.22 -8.41 14.45
CA LYS A 391 -17.39 -8.11 13.63
C LYS A 391 -17.31 -8.77 12.25
N ILE A 392 -16.11 -8.83 11.68
CA ILE A 392 -15.88 -9.49 10.38
C ILE A 392 -16.11 -11.00 10.52
N ARG A 393 -15.61 -11.62 11.60
CA ARG A 393 -15.85 -13.03 11.91
C ARG A 393 -17.33 -13.33 12.08
N GLU A 394 -18.04 -12.55 12.89
CA GLU A 394 -19.49 -12.71 13.11
C GLU A 394 -20.29 -12.59 11.80
N MET A 395 -19.91 -11.66 10.93
CA MET A 395 -20.47 -11.54 9.58
C MET A 395 -20.21 -12.80 8.76
N CYS A 396 -18.97 -13.32 8.75
CA CYS A 396 -18.62 -14.53 8.01
C CYS A 396 -19.39 -15.76 8.52
N GLU A 397 -19.51 -15.92 9.83
CA GLU A 397 -20.27 -17.01 10.46
C GLU A 397 -21.75 -16.95 10.07
N LYS A 398 -22.34 -15.75 10.08
CA LYS A 398 -23.73 -15.53 9.68
C LYS A 398 -23.97 -15.84 8.19
N GLU A 399 -23.03 -15.48 7.33
CA GLU A 399 -23.13 -15.66 5.88
C GLU A 399 -22.63 -17.05 5.41
N GLY A 400 -22.09 -17.87 6.32
CA GLY A 400 -21.53 -19.18 5.98
C GLY A 400 -20.22 -19.11 5.17
N ILE A 401 -19.45 -18.04 5.33
CA ILE A 401 -18.20 -17.80 4.60
C ILE A 401 -17.02 -18.46 5.35
N PRO A 402 -16.23 -19.34 4.70
CA PRO A 402 -14.99 -19.85 5.27
C PRO A 402 -14.05 -18.71 5.67
N TYR A 403 -13.61 -18.72 6.92
CA TYR A 403 -12.87 -17.61 7.52
C TYR A 403 -11.68 -18.06 8.35
N LEU A 404 -10.52 -17.43 8.13
CA LEU A 404 -9.31 -17.60 8.92
C LEU A 404 -8.76 -16.24 9.35
N SER A 405 -8.47 -16.07 10.63
CA SER A 405 -7.79 -14.86 11.12
C SER A 405 -6.35 -15.16 11.53
N ILE A 406 -5.41 -14.39 11.02
CA ILE A 406 -3.98 -14.49 11.31
C ILE A 406 -3.48 -13.13 11.81
N GLU A 407 -2.76 -13.17 12.92
CA GLU A 407 -1.95 -12.07 13.43
C GLU A 407 -0.47 -12.47 13.35
N THR A 408 0.36 -11.62 12.73
CA THR A 408 1.80 -11.90 12.53
C THR A 408 2.61 -10.61 12.38
N ASP A 409 3.93 -10.71 12.40
CA ASP A 409 4.87 -9.62 12.13
C ASP A 409 5.73 -9.90 10.88
N TYR A 410 6.88 -9.23 10.76
CA TYR A 410 7.80 -9.40 9.63
C TYR A 410 8.86 -10.50 9.85
N SER A 411 8.88 -11.13 11.04
CA SER A 411 9.80 -12.21 11.35
C SER A 411 9.47 -13.46 10.52
N PRO A 412 10.47 -14.28 10.14
CA PRO A 412 10.23 -15.59 9.53
C PRO A 412 9.88 -16.68 10.55
N GLU A 413 9.95 -16.40 11.86
CA GLU A 413 9.84 -17.42 12.92
C GLU A 413 8.52 -18.18 12.94
N ASP A 414 7.41 -17.53 12.54
CA ASP A 414 6.08 -18.12 12.55
C ASP A 414 5.65 -18.73 11.21
N VAL A 415 6.50 -18.70 10.19
CA VAL A 415 6.19 -19.18 8.83
C VAL A 415 5.66 -20.62 8.84
N GLY A 416 6.30 -21.52 9.58
CA GLY A 416 5.87 -22.92 9.68
C GLY A 416 4.50 -23.08 10.35
N GLN A 417 4.21 -22.27 11.38
CA GLN A 417 2.90 -22.30 12.04
C GLN A 417 1.80 -21.75 11.12
N LEU A 418 2.08 -20.64 10.43
CA LEU A 418 1.14 -20.04 9.48
C LEU A 418 0.85 -20.96 8.31
N GLN A 419 1.87 -21.65 7.78
CA GLN A 419 1.71 -22.61 6.70
C GLN A 419 0.69 -23.71 7.07
N THR A 420 0.87 -24.38 8.20
CA THR A 420 -0.06 -25.43 8.66
C THR A 420 -1.51 -24.92 8.82
N ARG A 421 -1.68 -23.69 9.35
CA ARG A 421 -3.01 -23.08 9.52
C ARG A 421 -3.66 -22.74 8.18
N ILE A 422 -2.88 -22.25 7.23
CA ILE A 422 -3.35 -21.92 5.88
C ILE A 422 -3.73 -23.21 5.14
N GLU A 423 -2.89 -24.25 5.18
CA GLU A 423 -3.19 -25.54 4.55
C GLU A 423 -4.51 -26.13 5.05
N ALA A 424 -4.71 -26.18 6.37
CA ALA A 424 -5.97 -26.65 6.97
C ALA A 424 -7.19 -25.80 6.56
N PHE A 425 -7.02 -24.48 6.43
CA PHE A 425 -8.07 -23.58 5.95
C PHE A 425 -8.42 -23.83 4.47
N LEU A 426 -7.42 -24.08 3.62
CA LEU A 426 -7.65 -24.40 2.22
C LEU A 426 -8.29 -25.78 2.03
N GLU A 427 -7.95 -26.76 2.88
CA GLU A 427 -8.63 -28.06 2.92
C GLU A 427 -10.12 -27.89 3.23
N GLN A 428 -10.47 -27.08 4.24
CA GLN A 428 -11.86 -26.78 4.58
C GLN A 428 -12.66 -26.18 3.41
N ILE A 429 -12.01 -25.35 2.57
CA ILE A 429 -12.66 -24.75 1.39
C ILE A 429 -12.87 -25.78 0.27
N ARG A 430 -11.96 -26.75 0.13
CA ARG A 430 -12.03 -27.79 -0.91
C ARG A 430 -13.11 -28.85 -0.63
N GLY A 431 -13.48 -29.04 0.65
CA GLY A 431 -14.48 -30.01 1.09
C GLY A 431 -13.86 -31.23 1.74
#